data_AF-A0A3E2NTF5-F1
#
_entry.id   AF-A0A3E2NTF5-F1
#
_cell.length_a   1.000
_cell.length_b   1.000
_cell.length_c   1.000
_cell.angle_alpha   90.00
_cell.angle_beta   90.00
_cell.angle_gamma   90.00
#
_symmetry.space_group_name_H-M   'P 1'
#
loop_
_entity.id
_entity.type
_entity.pdbx_description
1 polymer ?
#
loop_
_entity_poly.entity_id
_entity_poly.type
_entity_poly.pdbx_seq_one_letter_code
_entity_poly.pdbx_strand_id
1 'polypeptide(L)'
;MKKLLFVVLVFLSTYVFGQDIAIDTAGKPSPALRSKILKESKNSGKLDMWTPIQGHETDGIQIAPGVFATKREVAIIKWAYNLVAIGITNKKEVISIYAELIARDVNSSELKCLNYGYDQGIKRAHK
;
A
#
# COMPACT_ATOMS: atom_id res chain seq x y z
N MET A 1 -44.79 31.14 7.90
CA MET A 1 -43.93 30.73 9.04
C MET A 1 -44.30 29.31 9.45
N LYS A 2 -43.30 28.47 9.78
CA LYS A 2 -43.35 27.04 10.17
C LYS A 2 -43.50 26.08 8.97
N LYS A 3 -42.72 25.01 8.76
CA LYS A 3 -41.52 24.39 9.37
C LYS A 3 -40.93 23.50 8.25
N LEU A 4 -39.66 23.67 7.91
CA LEU A 4 -38.60 22.67 8.03
C LEU A 4 -39.06 21.20 7.79
N LEU A 5 -38.80 20.67 6.59
CA LEU A 5 -38.71 19.23 6.36
C LEU A 5 -37.30 18.91 5.83
N PHE A 6 -36.36 18.91 6.78
CA PHE A 6 -35.07 18.24 6.65
C PHE A 6 -35.32 16.73 6.67
N VAL A 7 -34.36 15.95 6.17
CA VAL A 7 -34.29 14.48 6.23
C VAL A 7 -35.01 13.75 5.10
N VAL A 8 -34.46 13.83 3.89
CA VAL A 8 -34.51 12.70 2.95
C VAL A 8 -33.19 11.96 3.05
N LEU A 9 -33.27 10.86 3.79
CA LEU A 9 -32.49 9.63 3.69
C LEU A 9 -31.05 9.75 3.21
N VAL A 10 -30.17 9.75 4.21
CA VAL A 10 -28.88 9.06 4.20
C VAL A 10 -29.10 7.61 3.70
N PHE A 11 -29.00 7.38 2.39
CA PHE A 11 -28.53 6.10 1.85
C PHE A 11 -27.01 6.12 2.06
N LEU A 12 -26.46 5.59 3.16
CA LEU A 12 -26.24 4.16 3.36
C LEU A 12 -25.78 3.46 2.07
N SER A 13 -24.74 4.01 1.43
CA SER A 13 -23.80 3.19 0.66
C SER A 13 -22.58 2.89 1.53
N THR A 14 -22.79 2.08 2.56
CA THR A 14 -21.69 1.25 3.07
C THR A 14 -21.33 0.30 1.93
N TYR A 15 -20.39 0.73 1.08
CA TYR A 15 -19.66 -0.19 0.21
C TYR A 15 -18.90 -1.14 1.12
N VAL A 16 -19.56 -2.22 1.51
CA VAL A 16 -18.93 -3.43 2.01
C VAL A 16 -18.18 -4.01 0.82
N PHE A 17 -16.96 -3.55 0.60
CA PHE A 17 -16.03 -4.22 -0.29
C PHE A 17 -15.47 -5.43 0.45
N GLY A 18 -16.27 -6.50 0.53
CA GLY A 18 -15.73 -7.85 0.45
C GLY A 18 -15.33 -8.08 -0.99
N GLN A 19 -14.16 -7.57 -1.42
CA GLN A 19 -13.57 -8.06 -2.65
C GLN A 19 -12.85 -9.36 -2.30
N ASP A 20 -13.35 -10.46 -2.84
CA ASP A 20 -12.58 -11.69 -2.95
C ASP A 20 -11.24 -11.34 -3.57
N ILE A 21 -10.19 -11.41 -2.76
CA ILE A 21 -8.82 -11.19 -3.21
C ILE A 21 -8.48 -12.44 -4.04
N ALA A 22 -8.83 -12.42 -5.32
CA ALA A 22 -8.52 -13.49 -6.25
C ALA A 22 -7.00 -13.49 -6.49
N ILE A 23 -6.30 -14.27 -5.67
CA ILE A 23 -4.89 -14.63 -5.81
C ILE A 23 -4.87 -16.06 -6.33
N ASP A 24 -4.10 -16.30 -7.39
CA ASP A 24 -3.95 -17.66 -7.90
C ASP A 24 -3.10 -18.53 -6.94
N THR A 25 -3.11 -19.84 -7.16
CA THR A 25 -2.34 -20.81 -6.37
C THR A 25 -0.81 -20.58 -6.43
N ALA A 26 -0.33 -19.70 -7.33
CA ALA A 26 1.08 -19.31 -7.48
C ALA A 26 1.43 -17.99 -6.76
N GLY A 27 0.48 -17.39 -6.03
CA GLY A 27 0.68 -16.14 -5.31
C GLY A 27 0.71 -14.92 -6.22
N LYS A 28 0.25 -15.02 -7.47
CA LYS A 28 0.12 -13.88 -8.38
C LYS A 28 -1.25 -13.22 -8.19
N PRO A 29 -1.28 -11.87 -8.12
CA PRO A 29 -2.54 -11.15 -8.08
C PRO A 29 -3.25 -11.24 -9.41
N SER A 30 -4.58 -11.37 -9.39
CA SER A 30 -5.40 -11.16 -10.58
C SER A 30 -5.13 -9.78 -11.21
N PRO A 31 -5.31 -9.62 -12.55
CA PRO A 31 -5.14 -8.32 -13.21
C PRO A 31 -5.97 -7.20 -12.58
N ALA A 32 -7.18 -7.53 -12.10
CA ALA A 32 -8.06 -6.58 -11.41
C ALA A 32 -7.45 -6.11 -10.08
N LEU A 33 -6.92 -7.02 -9.26
CA LEU A 33 -6.25 -6.66 -8.01
C LEU A 33 -4.99 -5.83 -8.28
N ARG A 34 -4.18 -6.21 -9.27
CA ARG A 34 -2.98 -5.46 -9.66
C ARG A 34 -3.31 -4.04 -10.09
N SER A 35 -4.30 -3.86 -10.96
CA SER A 35 -4.79 -2.55 -11.40
C SER A 35 -5.30 -1.71 -10.21
N LYS A 36 -6.04 -2.34 -9.29
CA LYS A 36 -6.48 -1.69 -8.06
C LYS A 36 -5.31 -1.25 -7.20
N ILE A 37 -4.29 -2.09 -6.99
CA ILE A 37 -3.09 -1.72 -6.22
C ILE A 37 -2.42 -0.50 -6.83
N LEU A 38 -2.20 -0.49 -8.15
CA LEU A 38 -1.57 0.64 -8.83
C LEU A 38 -2.40 1.92 -8.73
N LYS A 39 -3.73 1.82 -8.82
CA LYS A 39 -4.64 2.95 -8.64
C LYS A 39 -4.60 3.48 -7.21
N GLU A 40 -4.73 2.61 -6.22
CA GLU A 40 -4.74 2.97 -4.79
C GLU A 40 -3.36 3.44 -4.29
N SER A 41 -2.28 3.15 -5.03
CA SER A 41 -0.92 3.63 -4.73
C SER A 41 -0.66 5.06 -5.21
N LYS A 42 -1.65 5.69 -5.86
CA LYS A 42 -1.56 7.05 -6.40
C LYS A 42 -2.67 7.94 -5.83
N ASN A 43 -2.47 9.25 -5.88
CA ASN A 43 -3.50 10.27 -5.72
C ASN A 43 -4.36 10.11 -4.46
N SER A 44 -3.74 10.03 -3.28
CA SER A 44 -4.44 9.86 -1.98
C SER A 44 -5.24 8.57 -1.85
N GLY A 45 -4.92 7.54 -2.64
CA GLY A 45 -5.46 6.21 -2.46
C GLY A 45 -4.97 5.55 -1.16
N LYS A 46 -5.57 4.42 -0.78
CA LYS A 46 -5.28 3.74 0.49
C LYS A 46 -3.85 3.19 0.59
N LEU A 47 -3.19 3.01 -0.54
CA LEU A 47 -1.81 2.55 -0.64
C LEU A 47 -0.86 3.70 -1.02
N ASP A 48 -1.33 4.95 -1.04
CA ASP A 48 -0.48 6.09 -1.32
C ASP A 48 0.39 6.42 -0.09
N MET A 49 1.66 6.05 -0.17
CA MET A 49 2.65 6.35 0.86
C MET A 49 3.50 7.57 0.51
N TRP A 50 3.28 8.21 -0.66
CA TRP A 50 4.15 9.25 -1.20
C TRP A 50 3.57 10.65 -1.04
N THR A 51 2.27 10.85 -1.28
CA THR A 51 1.65 12.17 -1.10
C THR A 51 1.88 12.76 0.31
N PRO A 52 1.79 12.00 1.42
CA PRO A 52 2.02 12.54 2.76
C PRO A 52 3.45 13.01 3.04
N ILE A 53 4.42 12.62 2.22
CA ILE A 53 5.85 12.92 2.41
C ILE A 53 6.40 13.85 1.32
N GLN A 54 5.54 14.38 0.46
CA GLN A 54 5.95 15.22 -0.65
C GLN A 54 6.65 16.49 -0.14
N GLY A 55 7.85 16.77 -0.67
CA GLY A 55 8.71 17.87 -0.21
C GLY A 55 9.53 17.57 1.04
N HIS A 56 9.39 16.38 1.60
CA HIS A 56 10.05 15.92 2.83
C HIS A 56 10.67 14.52 2.67
N GLU A 57 10.86 14.06 1.44
CA GLU A 57 11.19 12.66 1.12
C GLU A 57 12.52 12.23 1.72
N THR A 58 13.46 13.16 1.82
CA THR A 58 14.83 12.94 2.35
C THR A 58 14.96 13.20 3.84
N ASP A 59 13.88 13.63 4.52
CA ASP A 59 13.91 13.84 5.96
C ASP A 59 14.20 12.52 6.66
N GLY A 60 15.25 12.50 7.47
CA GLY A 60 15.59 11.35 8.31
C GLY A 60 14.63 11.24 9.49
N ILE A 61 14.10 10.05 9.70
CA ILE A 61 13.29 9.70 10.87
C ILE A 61 13.86 8.47 11.56
N GLN A 62 13.78 8.44 12.89
CA GLN A 62 14.20 7.30 13.68
C GLN A 62 13.09 6.23 13.65
N ILE A 63 13.42 5.05 13.12
CA ILE A 63 12.47 3.93 13.01
C ILE A 63 12.68 2.87 14.10
N ALA A 64 13.85 2.86 14.72
CA ALA A 64 14.18 2.09 15.91
C ALA A 64 15.32 2.81 16.67
N PRO A 65 15.57 2.51 17.95
CA PRO A 65 16.67 3.12 18.69
C PRO A 65 18.00 2.99 17.93
N GLY A 66 18.62 4.14 17.60
CA GLY A 66 19.86 4.21 16.82
C GLY A 66 19.74 3.92 15.32
N VAL A 67 18.54 3.65 14.79
CA VAL A 67 18.30 3.34 13.37
C VAL A 67 17.46 4.43 12.72
N PHE A 68 18.03 5.06 11.70
CA PHE A 68 17.40 6.13 10.94
C PHE A 68 17.15 5.69 9.50
N ALA A 69 16.06 6.17 8.93
CA ALA A 69 15.73 6.01 7.52
C ALA A 69 15.06 7.29 7.02
N THR A 70 15.19 7.57 5.72
CA THR A 70 14.47 8.67 5.08
C THR A 70 12.97 8.37 5.04
N LYS A 71 12.12 9.41 5.03
CA LYS A 71 10.67 9.25 4.85
C LYS A 71 10.34 8.46 3.58
N ARG A 72 11.13 8.60 2.50
CA ARG A 72 11.01 7.81 1.27
C ARG A 72 11.22 6.31 1.52
N GLU A 73 12.30 5.93 2.19
CA GLU A 73 12.58 4.52 2.50
C GLU A 73 11.46 3.93 3.37
N VAL A 74 10.98 4.69 4.35
CA VAL A 74 9.86 4.28 5.21
C VAL A 74 8.55 4.13 4.42
N ALA A 75 8.29 4.99 3.43
CA ALA A 75 7.14 4.85 2.54
C ALA A 75 7.18 3.55 1.74
N ILE A 76 8.33 3.20 1.16
CA ILE A 76 8.52 1.95 0.41
C ILE A 76 8.31 0.73 1.32
N ILE A 77 8.89 0.74 2.52
CA ILE A 77 8.74 -0.33 3.51
C ILE A 77 7.27 -0.53 3.87
N LYS A 78 6.56 0.55 4.21
CA LYS A 78 5.14 0.52 4.57
C LYS A 78 4.27 0.03 3.43
N TRP A 79 4.56 0.48 2.21
CA TRP A 79 3.83 0.05 1.01
C TRP A 79 3.95 -1.47 0.79
N ALA A 80 5.17 -2.02 0.80
CA ALA A 80 5.40 -3.45 0.63
C ALA A 80 4.76 -4.28 1.74
N TYR A 81 4.86 -3.82 3.00
CA TYR A 81 4.18 -4.45 4.13
C TYR A 81 2.65 -4.50 3.94
N ASN A 82 2.05 -3.41 3.46
CA ASN A 82 0.61 -3.34 3.22
C ASN A 82 0.18 -4.26 2.07
N LEU A 83 1.03 -4.50 1.06
CA LEU A 83 0.72 -5.47 0.00
C LEU A 83 0.59 -6.90 0.55
N VAL A 84 1.41 -7.28 1.52
CA VAL A 84 1.27 -8.58 2.19
C VAL A 84 -0.01 -8.64 3.01
N ALA A 85 -0.38 -7.54 3.69
CA ALA A 85 -1.60 -7.46 4.48
C ALA A 85 -2.88 -7.59 3.62
N ILE A 86 -2.83 -7.23 2.34
CA ILE A 86 -3.92 -7.46 1.37
C ILE A 86 -3.76 -8.76 0.58
N GLY A 87 -2.89 -9.67 1.05
CA GLY A 87 -2.78 -11.04 0.56
C GLY A 87 -1.66 -11.33 -0.42
N ILE A 88 -0.85 -10.36 -0.86
CA ILE A 88 0.25 -10.64 -1.80
C ILE A 88 1.34 -11.47 -1.11
N THR A 89 1.37 -12.78 -1.38
CA THR A 89 2.29 -13.74 -0.76
C THR A 89 3.55 -14.03 -1.59
N ASN A 90 3.70 -13.40 -2.76
CA ASN A 90 4.88 -13.57 -3.61
C ASN A 90 5.72 -12.29 -3.64
N LYS A 91 6.93 -12.37 -3.07
CA LYS A 91 7.91 -11.27 -3.05
C LYS A 91 8.23 -10.72 -4.45
N LYS A 92 8.32 -11.58 -5.46
CA LYS A 92 8.61 -11.14 -6.84
C LYS A 92 7.49 -10.27 -7.40
N GLU A 93 6.23 -10.55 -7.02
CA GLU A 93 5.08 -9.73 -7.44
C GLU A 93 5.10 -8.36 -6.76
N VAL A 94 5.44 -8.28 -5.47
CA VAL A 94 5.62 -6.99 -4.79
C VAL A 94 6.65 -6.12 -5.50
N ILE A 95 7.80 -6.70 -5.87
CA ILE A 95 8.86 -5.98 -6.59
C ILE A 95 8.39 -5.57 -7.99
N SER A 96 7.71 -6.47 -8.71
CA SER A 96 7.20 -6.20 -10.07
C SER A 96 6.15 -5.08 -10.08
N ILE A 97 5.21 -5.09 -9.13
CA ILE A 97 4.19 -4.04 -9.01
C ILE A 97 4.84 -2.70 -8.68
N TYR A 98 5.87 -2.69 -7.83
CA TYR A 98 6.59 -1.47 -7.50
C TYR A 98 7.31 -0.89 -8.73
N ALA A 99 8.00 -1.73 -9.51
CA ALA A 99 8.66 -1.31 -10.75
C ALA A 99 7.66 -0.69 -11.75
N GLU A 100 6.48 -1.29 -11.86
CA GLU A 100 5.39 -0.77 -12.69
C GLU A 100 4.84 0.56 -12.14
N LEU A 101 4.69 0.68 -10.82
CA LEU A 101 4.22 1.89 -10.17
C LEU A 101 5.12 3.10 -10.46
N ILE A 102 6.44 2.89 -10.42
CA ILE A 102 7.46 3.93 -10.65
C ILE A 102 7.89 4.04 -12.12
N ALA A 103 7.36 3.19 -13.00
CA ALA A 103 7.68 3.12 -14.42
C ALA A 103 9.19 2.99 -14.74
N ARG A 104 9.95 2.27 -13.90
CA ARG A 104 11.37 1.97 -14.09
C ARG A 104 11.79 0.76 -13.25
N ASP A 105 13.00 0.27 -13.51
CA ASP A 105 13.60 -0.77 -12.67
C ASP A 105 13.87 -0.27 -11.24
N VAL A 106 13.77 -1.21 -10.32
CA VAL A 106 14.00 -1.02 -8.89
C VAL A 106 15.50 -0.97 -8.62
N ASN A 107 15.98 0.07 -7.93
CA ASN A 107 17.38 0.16 -7.55
C ASN A 107 17.70 -0.67 -6.29
N SER A 108 18.99 -0.79 -5.95
CA SER A 108 19.43 -1.63 -4.82
C SER A 108 18.93 -1.17 -3.44
N SER A 109 18.76 0.14 -3.23
CA SER A 109 18.23 0.66 -1.96
C SER A 109 16.72 0.40 -1.83
N GLU A 110 15.98 0.64 -2.90
CA GLU A 110 14.55 0.35 -2.96
C GLU A 110 14.29 -1.15 -2.79
N LEU A 111 15.10 -1.99 -3.43
CA LEU A 111 15.00 -3.45 -3.29
C LEU A 111 15.20 -3.90 -1.84
N LYS A 112 16.14 -3.31 -1.10
CA LYS A 112 16.32 -3.58 0.34
C LYS A 112 15.06 -3.19 1.13
N CYS A 113 14.48 -2.03 0.84
CA CYS A 113 13.26 -1.55 1.50
C CYS A 113 12.05 -2.46 1.22
N LEU A 114 11.84 -2.85 -0.05
CA LEU A 114 10.77 -3.76 -0.45
C LEU A 114 10.91 -5.12 0.23
N ASN A 115 12.12 -5.69 0.22
CA ASN A 115 12.41 -6.96 0.88
C ASN A 115 12.10 -6.89 2.37
N TYR A 116 12.57 -5.84 3.05
CA TYR A 116 12.32 -5.65 4.47
C TYR A 116 10.82 -5.51 4.77
N GLY A 117 10.10 -4.65 4.04
CA GLY A 117 8.66 -4.46 4.22
C GLY A 117 7.87 -5.75 4.01
N TYR A 118 8.18 -6.50 2.95
CA TYR A 118 7.58 -7.80 2.69
C TYR A 118 7.85 -8.80 3.83
N ASP A 119 9.11 -8.95 4.27
CA ASP A 119 9.48 -9.92 5.29
C ASP A 119 8.79 -9.60 6.64
N GLN A 120 8.62 -8.32 6.97
CA GLN A 120 7.84 -7.91 8.15
C GLN A 120 6.35 -8.20 7.99
N GLY A 121 5.79 -8.03 6.79
CA GLY A 121 4.40 -8.37 6.48
C GLY A 121 4.14 -9.86 6.68
N ILE A 122 5.00 -10.72 6.14
CA ILE A 122 4.92 -12.19 6.29
C ILE A 122 5.02 -12.60 7.76
N LYS A 123 5.99 -12.05 8.50
CA LYS A 123 6.13 -12.32 9.94
C LYS A 123 4.88 -11.98 10.73
N ARG A 124 4.13 -10.95 10.34
CA ARG A 124 2.86 -10.61 10.99
C ARG A 124 1.73 -11.56 10.60
N ALA A 125 1.65 -11.96 9.33
CA ALA A 125 0.59 -12.85 8.84
C ALA A 125 0.65 -14.26 9.47
N HIS A 126 1.82 -14.67 9.98
CA HIS A 126 2.02 -15.96 10.65
C HIS A 126 1.99 -15.90 12.19
N LYS A 127 1.63 -14.77 12.78
CA LYS A 127 1.40 -14.62 14.24
C LYS A 127 -0.08 -14.69 14.54
#